data_AF-A0A1W2BJ92-F1
#
_entry.id   AF-A0A1W2BJ92-F1
#
_cell.length_a   1.000
_cell.length_b   1.000
_cell.length_c   1.000
_cell.angle_alpha   90.00
_cell.angle_beta   90.00
_cell.angle_gamma   90.00
#
_symmetry.space_group_name_H-M   'P 1'
#
loop_
_entity.id
_entity.type
_entity.pdbx_description
1 polymer ?
#
loop_
_entity_poly.entity_id
_entity_poly.type
_entity_poly.pdbx_seq_one_letter_code
_entity_poly.pdbx_strand_id
1 'polypeptide(L)'
;MIPLAQYLTERDGESGTGFQDLGQRAPKRAAKPKSAAFKAIGSGNGRKADKDEFQRIPQPGRGRQAEPRREQMAASDVDAAALFAQMEDELRSRAGQDKPRQDARALQNELRASAPGVDSAKALDRAREAAYERGREEALAEAEAERDAAVAAAIEAEREAAAERQAEALAAARAEWCETESSQLAGALLEQTDRLAAALKVTLTSVLKPVALGARRRQTVAELVETVASLTFDGRALGLKASGSADLLEALEAALGARAGLVSFEPVDGKADVRIVCDQTVIETRLADWRSAFEKALA
;
A
#
# COMPACT_ATOMS: atom_id res chain seq x y z
N MET A 1 9.09 -32.69 11.23
CA MET A 1 8.80 -32.31 9.82
C MET A 1 7.94 -33.40 9.24
N ILE A 2 6.68 -33.09 8.94
CA ILE A 2 5.72 -34.04 8.36
C ILE A 2 5.77 -33.85 6.84
N PRO A 3 5.91 -34.91 6.02
CA PRO A 3 6.09 -34.78 4.57
C PRO A 3 4.77 -34.38 3.87
N LEU A 4 4.91 -33.48 2.90
CA LEU A 4 3.85 -32.78 2.15
C LEU A 4 2.84 -33.69 1.40
N ALA A 5 3.12 -34.99 1.29
CA ALA A 5 2.29 -35.94 0.55
C ALA A 5 0.98 -36.31 1.27
N GLN A 6 0.86 -36.00 2.57
CA GLN A 6 -0.27 -36.43 3.39
C GLN A 6 -1.48 -35.46 3.33
N TYR A 7 -1.35 -34.30 2.69
CA TYR A 7 -2.43 -33.31 2.58
C TYR A 7 -3.32 -33.43 1.32
N LEU A 8 -2.97 -34.31 0.36
CA LEU A 8 -3.68 -34.38 -0.93
C LEU A 8 -4.69 -35.53 -1.04
N THR A 9 -4.82 -36.39 -0.02
CA THR A 9 -5.71 -37.57 -0.08
C THR A 9 -6.91 -37.54 0.86
N GLU A 10 -7.13 -36.45 1.62
CA GLU A 10 -8.23 -36.38 2.60
C GLU A 10 -9.42 -35.49 2.19
N ARG A 11 -9.57 -35.13 0.90
CA ARG A 11 -10.68 -34.24 0.46
C ARG A 11 -11.74 -34.85 -0.44
N ASP A 12 -11.83 -36.18 -0.52
CA ASP A 12 -12.94 -36.84 -1.22
C ASP A 12 -13.67 -37.83 -0.29
N GLY A 13 -14.73 -37.35 0.38
CA GLY A 13 -15.66 -38.21 1.11
C GLY A 13 -16.62 -37.45 2.03
N GLU A 14 -17.86 -37.28 1.57
CA GLU A 14 -19.09 -36.97 2.34
C GLU A 14 -19.17 -35.54 2.94
N SER A 15 -20.15 -34.68 2.68
CA SER A 15 -21.59 -34.81 2.42
C SER A 15 -22.04 -33.50 1.75
N GLY A 16 -22.80 -33.48 0.64
CA GLY A 16 -24.24 -33.71 0.67
C GLY A 16 -25.03 -32.40 0.70
N THR A 17 -25.06 -31.62 -0.39
CA THR A 17 -26.09 -30.58 -0.64
C THR A 17 -26.30 -30.33 -2.13
N GLY A 18 -27.46 -30.79 -2.62
CA GLY A 18 -28.28 -30.25 -3.72
C GLY A 18 -27.59 -29.65 -4.95
N PHE A 19 -27.37 -30.47 -5.97
CA PHE A 19 -27.23 -29.98 -7.34
C PHE A 19 -28.63 -29.61 -7.87
N GLN A 20 -28.98 -28.33 -7.83
CA GLN A 20 -30.18 -27.83 -8.49
C GLN A 20 -29.95 -27.80 -10.00
N ASP A 21 -30.85 -28.48 -10.69
CA ASP A 21 -31.04 -28.56 -12.12
C ASP A 21 -31.21 -27.15 -12.73
N LEU A 22 -30.15 -26.62 -13.36
CA LEU A 22 -30.21 -25.41 -14.16
C LEU A 22 -30.53 -25.80 -15.60
N GLY A 23 -31.84 -25.90 -15.84
CA GLY A 23 -32.43 -26.01 -17.15
C GLY A 23 -31.88 -24.98 -18.14
N GLN A 24 -31.72 -25.46 -19.36
CA GLN A 24 -31.30 -24.76 -20.55
C GLN A 24 -31.89 -23.34 -20.65
N ARG A 25 -31.03 -22.33 -20.68
CA ARG A 25 -31.39 -20.99 -21.16
C ARG A 25 -30.34 -20.51 -22.15
N ALA A 26 -30.66 -20.67 -23.43
CA ALA A 26 -29.91 -20.11 -24.54
C ALA A 26 -29.82 -18.57 -24.42
N PRO A 27 -28.64 -17.96 -24.63
CA PRO A 27 -28.53 -16.50 -24.61
C PRO A 27 -29.17 -15.89 -25.86
N LYS A 28 -30.20 -15.05 -25.66
CA LYS A 28 -30.75 -14.17 -26.70
C LYS A 28 -29.68 -13.14 -27.10
N ARG A 29 -29.35 -13.11 -28.40
CA ARG A 29 -28.46 -12.11 -29.03
C ARG A 29 -28.98 -10.69 -28.76
N ALA A 30 -28.19 -9.89 -28.05
CA ALA A 30 -28.40 -8.45 -27.95
C ALA A 30 -27.98 -7.76 -29.25
N ALA A 31 -28.79 -6.79 -29.68
CA ALA A 31 -28.65 -6.04 -30.91
C ALA A 31 -27.45 -5.07 -30.88
N LYS A 32 -26.80 -4.93 -32.04
CA LYS A 32 -25.71 -3.97 -32.30
C LYS A 32 -26.16 -2.52 -32.04
N PRO A 33 -25.39 -1.69 -31.30
CA PRO A 33 -25.52 -0.25 -31.42
C PRO A 33 -24.86 0.23 -32.72
N LYS A 34 -25.59 1.10 -33.42
CA LYS A 34 -25.20 1.77 -34.65
C LYS A 34 -24.07 2.77 -34.39
N SER A 35 -23.16 2.85 -35.35
CA SER A 35 -22.09 3.84 -35.48
C SER A 35 -22.56 5.28 -35.19
N ALA A 36 -21.86 5.96 -34.28
CA ALA A 36 -21.91 7.41 -34.14
C ALA A 36 -20.54 8.00 -34.50
N ALA A 37 -20.54 8.66 -35.66
CA ALA A 37 -19.73 9.81 -36.07
C ALA A 37 -18.42 10.09 -35.33
N PHE A 38 -17.32 9.93 -36.07
CA PHE A 38 -16.12 10.74 -35.94
C PHE A 38 -16.51 12.22 -35.92
N LYS A 39 -16.25 12.92 -34.82
CA LYS A 39 -16.28 14.37 -34.75
C LYS A 39 -14.85 14.86 -34.54
N ALA A 40 -14.32 15.49 -35.59
CA ALA A 40 -13.02 16.14 -35.61
C ALA A 40 -12.96 17.20 -34.51
N ILE A 41 -12.00 17.06 -33.59
CA ILE A 41 -11.57 18.14 -32.70
C ILE A 41 -10.53 18.93 -33.49
N GLY A 42 -11.01 19.95 -34.19
CA GLY A 42 -10.20 20.88 -34.95
C GLY A 42 -10.88 22.24 -34.96
N SER A 43 -10.85 22.96 -33.84
CA SER A 43 -10.87 24.42 -33.80
C SER A 43 -10.68 24.87 -32.35
N GLY A 44 -9.43 25.16 -32.00
CA GLY A 44 -9.03 25.65 -30.69
C GLY A 44 -7.96 26.72 -30.88
N ASN A 45 -8.43 27.96 -30.95
CA ASN A 45 -7.66 29.16 -31.15
C ASN A 45 -6.67 29.37 -29.98
N GLY A 46 -5.41 29.66 -30.30
CA GLY A 46 -4.50 30.41 -29.43
C GLY A 46 -3.58 29.59 -28.52
N ARG A 47 -2.30 29.52 -28.92
CA ARG A 47 -1.16 29.95 -28.09
C ARG A 47 0.04 30.17 -29.01
N LYS A 48 0.55 31.40 -29.03
CA LYS A 48 1.82 31.74 -29.66
C LYS A 48 2.90 30.97 -28.91
N ALA A 49 3.62 30.09 -29.60
CA ALA A 49 4.83 29.48 -29.07
C ALA A 49 5.89 30.58 -28.92
N ASP A 50 6.39 30.73 -27.71
CA ASP A 50 7.46 31.65 -27.35
C ASP A 50 8.75 31.20 -28.05
N LYS A 51 9.47 32.15 -28.66
CA LYS A 51 10.63 31.86 -29.53
C LYS A 51 11.97 31.75 -28.77
N ASP A 52 11.95 31.78 -27.44
CA ASP A 52 13.17 31.91 -26.62
C ASP A 52 13.59 30.65 -25.85
N GLU A 53 12.97 29.48 -26.09
CA GLU A 53 13.30 28.25 -25.34
C GLU A 53 14.39 27.36 -25.98
N PHE A 54 14.94 27.75 -27.14
CA PHE A 54 15.95 26.97 -27.89
C PHE A 54 17.38 27.52 -27.82
N GLN A 55 17.85 27.96 -26.64
CA GLN A 55 19.27 28.27 -26.43
C GLN A 55 19.78 27.87 -25.05
N ARG A 56 19.96 26.56 -24.80
CA ARG A 56 20.95 26.06 -23.81
C ARG A 56 21.53 24.72 -24.26
N ILE A 57 22.57 24.78 -25.08
CA ILE A 57 23.47 23.64 -25.31
C ILE A 57 24.30 23.45 -24.03
N PRO A 58 24.30 22.28 -23.38
CA PRO A 58 25.23 22.02 -22.28
C PRO A 58 26.62 21.74 -22.86
N GLN A 59 27.62 22.54 -22.45
CA GLN A 59 29.02 22.23 -22.68
C GLN A 59 29.44 21.02 -21.81
N PRO A 60 30.09 19.98 -22.36
CA PRO A 60 30.74 18.96 -21.55
C PRO A 60 32.10 19.50 -21.04
N GLY A 61 32.11 19.86 -19.77
CA GLY A 61 33.30 20.19 -18.99
C GLY A 61 34.14 18.96 -18.67
N ARG A 62 35.45 19.14 -18.86
CA ARG A 62 36.57 18.27 -18.50
C ARG A 62 36.46 17.67 -17.09
N GLY A 63 36.81 16.39 -16.96
CA GLY A 63 37.46 15.91 -15.74
C GLY A 63 37.33 14.42 -15.44
N ARG A 64 38.47 13.72 -15.54
CA ARG A 64 38.83 12.45 -14.87
C ARG A 64 38.13 11.17 -15.37
N GLN A 65 38.76 10.00 -15.43
CA GLN A 65 40.13 9.55 -15.15
C GLN A 65 40.31 8.25 -15.94
N ALA A 66 41.53 8.03 -16.43
CA ALA A 66 41.93 6.84 -17.16
C ALA A 66 42.17 5.65 -16.20
N GLU A 67 41.81 4.43 -16.64
CA GLU A 67 42.60 3.19 -16.50
C GLU A 67 41.95 2.00 -17.25
N PRO A 68 42.64 0.87 -17.56
CA PRO A 68 43.32 0.69 -18.84
C PRO A 68 42.97 -0.62 -19.58
N ARG A 69 43.62 -0.81 -20.75
CA ARG A 69 43.90 -2.07 -21.47
C ARG A 69 42.73 -2.77 -22.19
N ARG A 70 42.70 -2.59 -23.51
CA ARG A 70 42.55 -3.69 -24.49
C ARG A 70 43.50 -3.46 -25.67
N GLU A 71 44.54 -4.29 -25.68
CA GLU A 71 45.24 -4.86 -26.83
C GLU A 71 45.19 -4.06 -28.14
N GLN A 72 46.18 -3.18 -28.30
CA GLN A 72 46.60 -2.71 -29.61
C GLN A 72 47.30 -3.87 -30.33
N MET A 73 46.65 -4.34 -31.40
CA MET A 73 47.29 -5.16 -32.42
C MET A 73 48.52 -4.41 -32.93
N ALA A 74 49.65 -5.12 -32.96
CA ALA A 74 50.92 -4.64 -33.47
C ALA A 74 50.73 -4.03 -34.88
N ALA A 75 50.77 -2.70 -34.95
CA ALA A 75 51.06 -2.01 -36.19
C ALA A 75 52.50 -2.39 -36.56
N SER A 76 52.64 -3.27 -37.54
CA SER A 76 53.91 -3.52 -38.19
C SER A 76 54.47 -2.18 -38.66
N ASP A 77 55.61 -1.78 -38.10
CA ASP A 77 56.48 -0.74 -38.66
C ASP A 77 56.94 -1.22 -40.04
N VAL A 78 56.08 -0.99 -41.03
CA VAL A 78 56.45 -1.09 -42.44
C VAL A 78 57.23 0.18 -42.71
N ASP A 79 58.55 0.05 -42.75
CA ASP A 79 59.45 1.13 -43.13
C ASP A 79 59.12 1.58 -44.57
N ALA A 80 58.30 2.62 -44.66
CA ALA A 80 57.83 3.15 -45.93
C ALA A 80 59.01 3.57 -46.81
N ALA A 81 60.14 3.98 -46.24
CA ALA A 81 61.33 4.32 -47.01
C ALA A 81 61.98 3.09 -47.65
N ALA A 82 62.03 1.96 -46.95
CA ALA A 82 62.52 0.69 -47.50
C ALA A 82 61.57 0.17 -48.60
N LEU A 83 60.25 0.32 -48.41
CA LEU A 83 59.25 -0.09 -49.38
C LEU A 83 59.28 0.79 -50.64
N PHE A 84 59.49 2.09 -50.48
CA PHE A 84 59.70 3.02 -51.61
C PHE A 84 61.00 2.73 -52.35
N ALA A 85 62.09 2.42 -51.65
CA ALA A 85 63.36 2.04 -52.30
C ALA A 85 63.22 0.73 -53.08
N GLN A 86 62.53 -0.28 -52.53
CA GLN A 86 62.21 -1.52 -53.24
C GLN A 86 61.34 -1.27 -54.47
N MET A 87 60.34 -0.39 -54.34
CA MET A 87 59.47 -0.04 -55.46
C MET A 87 60.21 0.77 -56.54
N GLU A 88 61.16 1.63 -56.15
CA GLU A 88 61.99 2.39 -57.09
C GLU A 88 63.01 1.50 -57.81
N ASP A 89 63.58 0.49 -57.14
CA ASP A 89 64.42 -0.54 -57.75
C ASP A 89 63.60 -1.49 -58.64
N GLU A 90 62.36 -1.84 -58.27
CA GLU A 90 61.43 -2.56 -59.15
C GLU A 90 61.07 -1.73 -60.39
N LEU A 91 60.85 -0.43 -60.23
CA LEU A 91 60.54 0.45 -61.36
C LEU A 91 61.76 0.66 -62.26
N ARG A 92 62.99 0.79 -61.71
CA ARG A 92 64.22 0.86 -62.50
C ARG A 92 64.53 -0.46 -63.21
N SER A 93 64.34 -1.59 -62.55
CA SER A 93 64.52 -2.92 -63.17
C SER A 93 63.46 -3.23 -64.23
N ARG A 94 62.23 -2.71 -64.09
CA ARG A 94 61.20 -2.76 -65.14
C ARG A 94 61.44 -1.75 -66.27
N ALA A 95 61.98 -0.57 -65.98
CA ALA A 95 62.29 0.45 -66.98
C ALA A 95 63.52 0.08 -67.85
N GLY A 96 64.42 -0.77 -67.35
CA GLY A 96 65.58 -1.30 -68.08
C GLY A 96 65.28 -2.51 -68.98
N GLN A 97 64.08 -3.10 -68.91
CA GLN A 97 63.64 -4.07 -69.91
C GLN A 97 63.07 -3.32 -71.10
N ASP A 98 63.97 -3.03 -72.04
CA ASP A 98 63.70 -2.61 -73.42
C ASP A 98 62.96 -3.74 -74.16
N LYS A 99 61.74 -4.05 -73.70
CA LYS A 99 60.77 -4.76 -74.50
C LYS A 99 60.51 -3.85 -75.69
N PRO A 100 60.53 -4.38 -76.93
CA PRO A 100 60.18 -3.58 -78.08
C PRO A 100 58.86 -2.88 -77.73
N ARG A 101 58.75 -1.59 -78.09
CA ARG A 101 57.46 -0.91 -78.20
C ARG A 101 56.64 -1.74 -79.18
N GLN A 102 56.07 -2.84 -78.69
CA GLN A 102 55.10 -3.64 -79.39
C GLN A 102 54.04 -2.62 -79.71
N ASP A 103 53.87 -2.35 -81.01
CA ASP A 103 52.91 -1.38 -81.49
C ASP A 103 51.66 -1.52 -80.65
N ALA A 104 51.16 -0.43 -80.07
CA ALA A 104 49.95 -0.50 -79.25
C ALA A 104 48.82 -1.23 -80.00
N ARG A 105 48.84 -1.17 -81.34
CA ARG A 105 48.02 -1.96 -82.26
C ARG A 105 48.30 -3.46 -82.25
N ALA A 106 49.55 -3.91 -82.23
CA ALA A 106 49.93 -5.32 -82.16
C ALA A 106 49.49 -5.95 -80.83
N LEU A 107 49.75 -5.27 -79.70
CA LEU A 107 49.26 -5.70 -78.39
C LEU A 107 47.73 -5.71 -78.31
N GLN A 108 47.07 -4.69 -78.88
CA GLN A 108 45.62 -4.61 -78.94
C GLN A 108 45.01 -5.70 -79.84
N ASN A 109 45.71 -6.11 -80.90
CA ASN A 109 45.32 -7.21 -81.76
C ASN A 109 45.53 -8.57 -81.08
N GLU A 110 46.62 -8.76 -80.35
CA GLU A 110 46.85 -9.97 -79.54
C GLU A 110 45.84 -10.09 -78.39
N LEU A 111 45.53 -8.98 -77.71
CA LEU A 111 44.46 -8.95 -76.69
C LEU A 111 43.08 -9.22 -77.30
N ARG A 112 42.79 -8.72 -78.51
CA ARG A 112 41.55 -9.03 -79.22
C ARG A 112 41.50 -10.48 -79.72
N ALA A 113 42.65 -11.06 -80.08
CA ALA A 113 42.76 -12.45 -80.52
C ALA A 113 42.76 -13.46 -79.35
N SER A 114 43.28 -13.06 -78.20
CA SER A 114 43.32 -13.85 -76.96
C SER A 114 42.10 -13.62 -76.06
N ALA A 115 41.30 -12.58 -76.31
CA ALA A 115 40.01 -12.42 -75.67
C ALA A 115 39.10 -13.55 -76.16
N PRO A 116 38.64 -14.47 -75.28
CA PRO A 116 37.56 -15.36 -75.67
C PRO A 116 36.41 -14.49 -76.17
N GLY A 117 35.78 -14.88 -77.28
CA GLY A 117 34.59 -14.22 -77.84
C GLY A 117 33.39 -14.35 -76.90
N VAL A 118 33.50 -13.76 -75.71
CA VAL A 118 32.40 -13.60 -74.79
C VAL A 118 31.53 -12.53 -75.42
N ASP A 119 30.36 -12.96 -75.86
CA ASP A 119 29.30 -12.12 -76.39
C ASP A 119 28.97 -11.06 -75.33
N SER A 120 29.59 -9.89 -75.42
CA SER A 120 29.62 -8.87 -74.35
C SER A 120 28.21 -8.40 -74.00
N ALA A 121 27.29 -8.45 -74.96
CA ALA A 121 25.86 -8.22 -74.74
C ALA A 121 25.25 -9.26 -73.77
N LYS A 122 25.50 -10.56 -73.99
CA LYS A 122 25.00 -11.62 -73.12
C LYS A 122 25.62 -11.58 -71.71
N ALA A 123 26.88 -11.15 -71.60
CA ALA A 123 27.52 -10.96 -70.31
C ALA A 123 26.88 -9.80 -69.51
N LEU A 124 26.54 -8.70 -70.20
CA LEU A 124 25.84 -7.56 -69.59
C LEU A 124 24.41 -7.92 -69.17
N ASP A 125 23.68 -8.69 -69.98
CA ASP A 125 22.32 -9.11 -69.64
C ASP A 125 22.30 -10.06 -68.44
N ARG A 126 23.22 -11.03 -68.37
CA ARG A 126 23.39 -11.87 -67.16
C ARG A 126 23.74 -11.05 -65.92
N ALA A 127 24.58 -10.01 -66.06
CA ALA A 127 24.92 -9.14 -64.94
C ALA A 127 23.73 -8.29 -64.48
N ARG A 128 22.86 -7.86 -65.41
CA ARG A 128 21.62 -7.14 -65.09
C ARG A 128 20.60 -8.03 -64.39
N GLU A 129 20.40 -9.24 -64.88
CA GLU A 129 19.51 -10.23 -64.25
C GLU A 129 19.98 -10.55 -62.83
N ALA A 130 21.28 -10.83 -62.65
CA ALA A 130 21.86 -11.08 -61.33
C ALA A 130 21.73 -9.86 -60.39
N ALA A 131 21.87 -8.63 -60.90
CA ALA A 131 21.68 -7.42 -60.10
C ALA A 131 20.20 -7.20 -59.73
N TYR A 132 19.27 -7.51 -60.63
CA TYR A 132 17.82 -7.42 -60.36
C TYR A 132 17.37 -8.46 -59.33
N GLU A 133 17.87 -9.70 -59.42
CA GLU A 133 17.58 -10.74 -58.44
C GLU A 133 18.11 -10.37 -57.05
N ARG A 134 19.36 -9.88 -56.97
CA ARG A 134 19.92 -9.38 -55.70
C ARG A 134 19.10 -8.23 -55.13
N GLY A 135 18.75 -7.24 -55.95
CA GLY A 135 17.93 -6.12 -55.50
C GLY A 135 16.53 -6.55 -55.03
N ARG A 136 15.95 -7.58 -55.65
CA ARG A 136 14.67 -8.15 -55.21
C ARG A 136 14.81 -8.88 -53.87
N GLU A 137 15.87 -9.67 -53.70
CA GLU A 137 16.15 -10.37 -52.45
C GLU A 137 16.44 -9.39 -51.30
N GLU A 138 17.25 -8.35 -51.56
CA GLU A 138 17.53 -7.28 -50.61
C GLU A 138 16.26 -6.52 -50.21
N ALA A 139 15.42 -6.15 -51.18
CA ALA A 139 14.15 -5.46 -50.89
C ALA A 139 13.17 -6.33 -50.09
N LEU A 140 13.13 -7.64 -50.34
CA LEU A 140 12.30 -8.56 -49.56
C LEU A 140 12.84 -8.70 -48.13
N ALA A 141 14.15 -8.84 -47.96
CA ALA A 141 14.79 -8.92 -46.66
C ALA A 141 14.59 -7.63 -45.83
N GLU A 142 14.69 -6.46 -46.46
CA GLU A 142 14.42 -5.17 -45.83
C GLU A 142 12.95 -5.05 -45.42
N ALA A 143 12.01 -5.39 -46.30
CA ALA A 143 10.58 -5.37 -45.98
C ALA A 143 10.19 -6.35 -44.86
N GLU A 144 10.81 -7.53 -44.81
CA GLU A 144 10.62 -8.49 -43.72
C GLU A 144 11.18 -7.94 -42.40
N ALA A 145 12.39 -7.36 -42.43
CA ALA A 145 13.01 -6.75 -41.25
C ALA A 145 12.19 -5.57 -40.71
N GLU A 146 11.67 -4.70 -41.58
CA GLU A 146 10.80 -3.59 -41.18
C GLU A 146 9.49 -4.09 -40.57
N ARG A 147 8.88 -5.12 -41.17
CA ARG A 147 7.64 -5.72 -40.65
C ARG A 147 7.88 -6.33 -39.28
N ASP A 148 8.95 -7.10 -39.11
CA ASP A 148 9.26 -7.77 -37.86
C ASP A 148 9.61 -6.76 -36.76
N ALA A 149 10.31 -5.68 -37.09
CA ALA A 149 10.55 -4.55 -36.20
C ALA A 149 9.25 -3.84 -35.79
N ALA A 150 8.32 -3.62 -36.73
CA ALA A 150 7.03 -3.01 -36.44
C ALA A 150 6.15 -3.90 -35.54
N VAL A 151 6.16 -5.23 -35.77
CA VAL A 151 5.45 -6.19 -34.92
C VAL A 151 6.06 -6.23 -33.52
N ALA A 152 7.39 -6.26 -33.40
CA ALA A 152 8.07 -6.22 -32.11
C ALA A 152 7.72 -4.94 -31.33
N ALA A 153 7.77 -3.77 -31.99
CA ALA A 153 7.40 -2.50 -31.39
C ALA A 153 5.92 -2.48 -30.93
N ALA A 154 5.00 -3.03 -31.73
CA ALA A 154 3.59 -3.11 -31.36
C ALA A 154 3.36 -4.05 -30.17
N ILE A 155 4.08 -5.17 -30.08
CA ILE A 155 4.00 -6.09 -28.94
C ILE A 155 4.50 -5.43 -27.67
N GLU A 156 5.63 -4.72 -27.72
CA GLU A 156 6.15 -4.02 -26.53
C GLU A 156 5.22 -2.90 -26.09
N ALA A 157 4.66 -2.11 -27.01
CA ALA A 157 3.69 -1.08 -26.68
C ALA A 157 2.42 -1.66 -26.02
N GLU A 158 1.90 -2.80 -26.50
CA GLU A 158 0.75 -3.46 -25.88
C GLU A 158 1.11 -4.04 -24.50
N ARG A 159 2.33 -4.56 -24.32
CA ARG A 159 2.83 -5.06 -23.02
C ARG A 159 2.91 -3.94 -22.00
N GLU A 160 3.47 -2.79 -22.37
CA GLU A 160 3.55 -1.61 -21.52
C GLU A 160 2.13 -1.12 -21.15
N ALA A 161 1.25 -0.97 -22.14
CA ALA A 161 -0.14 -0.56 -21.89
C ALA A 161 -0.93 -1.57 -21.04
N ALA A 162 -0.65 -2.87 -21.16
CA ALA A 162 -1.24 -3.89 -20.31
C ALA A 162 -0.71 -3.83 -18.87
N ALA A 163 0.60 -3.61 -18.70
CA ALA A 163 1.23 -3.45 -17.39
C ALA A 163 0.72 -2.20 -16.66
N GLU A 164 0.56 -1.08 -17.36
CA GLU A 164 -0.02 0.15 -16.81
C GLU A 164 -1.46 -0.06 -16.36
N ARG A 165 -2.31 -0.64 -17.21
CA ARG A 165 -3.71 -0.97 -16.84
C ARG A 165 -3.78 -1.90 -15.63
N GLN A 166 -2.89 -2.89 -15.55
CA GLN A 166 -2.82 -3.79 -14.40
C GLN A 166 -2.39 -3.06 -13.13
N ALA A 167 -1.39 -2.18 -13.22
CA ALA A 167 -0.91 -1.38 -12.09
C ALA A 167 -2.02 -0.45 -11.57
N GLU A 168 -2.75 0.22 -12.46
CA GLU A 168 -3.90 1.05 -12.13
C GLU A 168 -5.02 0.25 -11.46
N ALA A 169 -5.38 -0.92 -12.01
CA ALA A 169 -6.41 -1.79 -11.44
C ALA A 169 -6.02 -2.28 -10.04
N LEU A 170 -4.75 -2.64 -9.82
CA LEU A 170 -4.25 -3.04 -8.50
C LEU A 170 -4.25 -1.87 -7.51
N ALA A 171 -3.87 -0.67 -7.95
CA ALA A 171 -3.90 0.52 -7.11
C ALA A 171 -5.34 0.87 -6.68
N ALA A 172 -6.29 0.82 -7.61
CA ALA A 172 -7.70 1.04 -7.34
C ALA A 172 -8.28 -0.01 -6.37
N ALA A 173 -8.02 -1.30 -6.63
CA ALA A 173 -8.47 -2.38 -5.76
C ALA A 173 -7.89 -2.28 -4.34
N ARG A 174 -6.61 -1.88 -4.21
CA ARG A 174 -6.00 -1.62 -2.90
C ARG A 174 -6.64 -0.45 -2.18
N ALA A 175 -6.93 0.65 -2.87
CA ALA A 175 -7.59 1.80 -2.27
C ALA A 175 -8.99 1.45 -1.76
N GLU A 176 -9.78 0.75 -2.56
CA GLU A 176 -11.13 0.30 -2.18
C GLU A 176 -11.09 -0.68 -0.99
N TRP A 177 -10.16 -1.62 -1.01
CA TRP A 177 -9.96 -2.56 0.10
C TRP A 177 -9.55 -1.83 1.38
N CYS A 178 -8.59 -0.90 1.30
CA CYS A 178 -8.16 -0.11 2.45
C CYS A 178 -9.31 0.72 3.05
N GLU A 179 -10.11 1.38 2.21
CA GLU A 179 -11.26 2.16 2.69
C GLU A 179 -12.29 1.27 3.40
N THR A 180 -12.64 0.15 2.77
CA THR A 180 -13.64 -0.79 3.29
C THR A 180 -13.18 -1.45 4.58
N GLU A 181 -11.95 -1.95 4.61
CA GLU A 181 -11.39 -2.66 5.75
C GLU A 181 -11.11 -1.69 6.92
N SER A 182 -10.59 -0.49 6.64
CA SER A 182 -10.34 0.49 7.70
C SER A 182 -11.63 0.97 8.36
N SER A 183 -12.70 1.17 7.57
CA SER A 183 -14.02 1.52 8.10
C SER A 183 -14.58 0.43 9.01
N GLN A 184 -14.48 -0.84 8.60
CA GLN A 184 -14.92 -1.99 9.40
C GLN A 184 -14.10 -2.13 10.69
N LEU A 185 -12.76 -2.02 10.60
CA LEU A 185 -11.88 -2.07 11.77
C LEU A 185 -12.15 -0.92 12.74
N ALA A 186 -12.36 0.30 12.23
CA ALA A 186 -12.71 1.44 13.07
C ALA A 186 -14.05 1.24 13.78
N GLY A 187 -15.07 0.74 13.07
CA GLY A 187 -16.37 0.41 13.65
C GLY A 187 -16.28 -0.66 14.74
N ALA A 188 -15.55 -1.75 14.47
CA ALA A 188 -15.33 -2.82 15.43
C ALA A 188 -14.57 -2.32 16.67
N LEU A 189 -13.55 -1.48 16.49
CA LEU A 189 -12.78 -0.92 17.60
C LEU A 189 -13.67 -0.06 18.50
N LEU A 190 -14.47 0.84 17.91
CA LEU A 190 -15.40 1.68 18.66
C LEU A 190 -16.39 0.84 19.46
N GLU A 191 -16.98 -0.17 18.82
CA GLU A 191 -17.92 -1.07 19.49
C GLU A 191 -17.27 -1.82 20.66
N GLN A 192 -16.04 -2.33 20.49
CA GLN A 192 -15.33 -3.00 21.58
C GLN A 192 -14.97 -2.03 22.71
N THR A 193 -14.57 -0.79 22.39
CA THR A 193 -14.29 0.21 23.41
C THR A 193 -15.53 0.60 24.20
N ASP A 194 -16.69 0.70 23.55
CA ASP A 194 -17.96 0.99 24.22
C ASP A 194 -18.39 -0.17 25.13
N ARG A 195 -18.23 -1.42 24.66
CA ARG A 195 -18.48 -2.62 25.48
C ARG A 195 -17.56 -2.67 26.71
N LEU A 196 -16.27 -2.36 26.53
CA LEU A 196 -15.32 -2.28 27.62
C LEU A 196 -15.67 -1.17 28.61
N ALA A 197 -16.03 0.02 28.13
CA ALA A 197 -16.45 1.13 28.97
C ALA A 197 -17.71 0.77 29.78
N ALA A 198 -18.69 0.11 29.16
CA ALA A 198 -19.91 -0.36 29.83
C ALA A 198 -19.59 -1.42 30.90
N ALA A 199 -18.75 -2.42 30.58
CA ALA A 199 -18.32 -3.43 31.55
C ALA A 199 -17.53 -2.82 32.71
N LEU A 200 -16.66 -1.84 32.43
CA LEU A 200 -15.93 -1.10 33.46
C LEU A 200 -16.86 -0.27 34.33
N LYS A 201 -17.87 0.39 33.77
CA LYS A 201 -18.88 1.13 34.55
C LYS A 201 -19.61 0.17 35.51
N VAL A 202 -20.07 -0.97 35.04
CA VAL A 202 -20.80 -1.96 35.86
C VAL A 202 -19.92 -2.50 36.99
N THR A 203 -18.69 -2.90 36.67
CA THR A 203 -17.74 -3.46 37.65
C THR A 203 -17.28 -2.42 38.65
N LEU A 204 -17.00 -1.19 38.21
CA LEU A 204 -16.59 -0.12 39.11
C LEU A 204 -17.75 0.31 40.02
N THR A 205 -18.97 0.42 39.50
CA THR A 205 -20.15 0.74 40.30
C THR A 205 -20.44 -0.35 41.34
N SER A 206 -20.28 -1.64 41.01
CA SER A 206 -20.51 -2.72 41.98
C SER A 206 -19.50 -2.73 43.13
N VAL A 207 -18.26 -2.28 42.87
CA VAL A 207 -17.19 -2.19 43.88
C VAL A 207 -17.24 -0.88 44.67
N LEU A 208 -17.39 0.27 44.01
CA LEU A 208 -17.37 1.56 44.68
C LEU A 208 -18.62 1.81 45.52
N LYS A 209 -19.79 1.29 45.11
CA LYS A 209 -21.05 1.50 45.83
C LYS A 209 -20.98 1.07 47.30
N PRO A 210 -20.66 -0.19 47.65
CA PRO A 210 -20.58 -0.61 49.04
C PRO A 210 -19.48 0.12 49.83
N VAL A 211 -18.35 0.44 49.19
CA VAL A 211 -17.23 1.13 49.86
C VAL A 211 -17.62 2.55 50.26
N ALA A 212 -18.21 3.32 49.33
CA ALA A 212 -18.63 4.69 49.59
C ALA A 212 -19.77 4.75 50.60
N LEU A 213 -20.79 3.88 50.46
CA LEU A 213 -21.89 3.81 51.41
C LEU A 213 -21.39 3.43 52.81
N GLY A 214 -20.49 2.45 52.91
CA GLY A 214 -19.88 2.04 54.18
C GLY A 214 -19.04 3.13 54.83
N ALA A 215 -18.27 3.90 54.04
CA ALA A 215 -17.47 5.01 54.55
C ALA A 215 -18.34 6.15 55.09
N ARG A 216 -19.37 6.56 54.35
CA ARG A 216 -20.32 7.60 54.81
C ARG A 216 -21.05 7.17 56.07
N ARG A 217 -21.47 5.89 56.13
CA ARG A 217 -22.11 5.32 57.33
C ARG A 217 -21.25 5.50 58.58
N ARG A 218 -19.97 5.12 58.50
CA ARG A 218 -19.02 5.26 59.63
C ARG A 218 -18.82 6.72 60.03
N GLN A 219 -18.70 7.61 59.05
CA GLN A 219 -18.58 9.04 59.29
C GLN A 219 -19.81 9.60 60.03
N THR A 220 -21.02 9.27 59.58
CA THR A 220 -22.26 9.71 60.23
C THR A 220 -22.37 9.20 61.66
N VAL A 221 -21.97 7.95 61.94
CA VAL A 221 -21.93 7.44 63.31
C VAL A 221 -20.94 8.25 64.18
N ALA A 222 -19.75 8.57 63.66
CA ALA A 222 -18.78 9.39 64.40
C ALA A 222 -19.32 10.80 64.69
N GLU A 223 -19.93 11.46 63.70
CA GLU A 223 -20.57 12.78 63.85
C GLU A 223 -21.71 12.75 64.88
N LEU A 224 -22.52 11.67 64.90
CA LEU A 224 -23.58 11.49 65.90
C LEU A 224 -23.03 11.31 67.31
N VAL A 225 -21.95 10.52 67.48
CA VAL A 225 -21.30 10.34 68.79
C VAL A 225 -20.77 11.66 69.32
N GLU A 226 -20.13 12.47 68.48
CA GLU A 226 -19.64 13.79 68.85
C GLU A 226 -20.80 14.74 69.22
N THR A 227 -21.89 14.69 68.45
CA THR A 227 -23.09 15.48 68.75
C THR A 227 -23.72 15.07 70.08
N VAL A 228 -23.88 13.77 70.33
CA VAL A 228 -24.39 13.25 71.61
C VAL A 228 -23.45 13.64 72.77
N ALA A 229 -22.13 13.59 72.56
CA ALA A 229 -21.16 14.05 73.56
C ALA A 229 -21.30 15.54 73.87
N SER A 230 -21.55 16.38 72.85
CA SER A 230 -21.78 17.82 73.01
C SER A 230 -23.09 18.13 73.76
N LEU A 231 -24.13 17.32 73.55
CA LEU A 231 -25.43 17.49 74.22
C LEU A 231 -25.41 17.02 75.68
N THR A 232 -24.50 16.10 76.03
CA THR A 232 -24.39 15.51 77.38
C THR A 232 -23.38 16.22 78.29
N PHE A 233 -22.90 17.41 77.92
CA PHE A 233 -21.76 18.14 78.53
C PHE A 233 -21.83 18.33 80.06
N ASP A 234 -23.02 18.28 80.66
CA ASP A 234 -23.22 18.51 82.11
C ASP A 234 -23.56 17.25 82.92
N GLY A 235 -23.48 16.04 82.34
CA GLY A 235 -23.82 14.80 83.05
C GLY A 235 -25.29 14.68 83.49
N ARG A 236 -26.14 15.63 83.08
CA ARG A 236 -27.60 15.53 83.22
C ARG A 236 -28.10 14.54 82.17
N ALA A 237 -28.82 13.52 82.62
CA ALA A 237 -29.50 12.57 81.77
C ALA A 237 -30.65 13.27 81.03
N LEU A 238 -30.34 13.97 79.95
CA LEU A 238 -31.33 14.32 78.95
C LEU A 238 -31.84 12.98 78.39
N GLY A 239 -33.16 12.77 78.42
CA GLY A 239 -33.77 11.53 77.95
C GLY A 239 -33.63 11.42 76.44
N LEU A 240 -32.48 10.96 75.96
CA LEU A 240 -32.17 10.83 74.54
C LEU A 240 -32.87 9.58 73.99
N LYS A 241 -33.71 9.76 72.97
CA LYS A 241 -34.35 8.65 72.26
C LYS A 241 -33.81 8.57 70.84
N ALA A 242 -33.13 7.48 70.50
CA ALA A 242 -32.62 7.22 69.16
C ALA A 242 -33.49 6.18 68.45
N SER A 243 -33.97 6.48 67.24
CA SER A 243 -34.75 5.57 66.41
C SER A 243 -34.21 5.47 64.99
N GLY A 244 -34.19 4.28 64.38
CA GLY A 244 -33.59 4.07 63.06
C GLY A 244 -33.33 2.59 62.74
N SER A 245 -32.58 2.28 61.68
CA SER A 245 -32.19 0.90 61.36
C SER A 245 -31.38 0.26 62.48
N ALA A 246 -31.65 -1.01 62.78
CA ALA A 246 -30.93 -1.80 63.78
C ALA A 246 -29.40 -1.71 63.61
N ASP A 247 -28.87 -1.97 62.42
CA ASP A 247 -27.42 -1.92 62.14
C ASP A 247 -26.74 -0.58 62.53
N LEU A 248 -27.45 0.55 62.32
CA LEU A 248 -26.93 1.87 62.65
C LEU A 248 -27.01 2.16 64.15
N LEU A 249 -28.09 1.72 64.80
CA LEU A 249 -28.25 1.87 66.23
C LEU A 249 -27.22 1.01 66.98
N GLU A 250 -26.98 -0.23 66.55
CA GLU A 250 -25.94 -1.10 67.11
C GLU A 250 -24.55 -0.47 66.95
N ALA A 251 -24.24 0.08 65.76
CA ALA A 251 -22.97 0.78 65.53
C ALA A 251 -22.82 2.04 66.39
N LEU A 252 -23.91 2.78 66.60
CA LEU A 252 -23.94 3.97 67.45
C LEU A 252 -23.80 3.62 68.94
N GLU A 253 -24.49 2.59 69.40
CA GLU A 253 -24.40 2.07 70.77
C GLU A 253 -22.97 1.62 71.09
N ALA A 254 -22.37 0.83 70.19
CA ALA A 254 -20.98 0.39 70.30
C ALA A 254 -20.00 1.58 70.33
N ALA A 255 -20.24 2.62 69.52
CA ALA A 255 -19.38 3.80 69.46
C ALA A 255 -19.55 4.75 70.66
N LEU A 256 -20.74 4.78 71.30
CA LEU A 256 -21.00 5.56 72.51
C LEU A 256 -20.37 4.94 73.77
N GLY A 257 -20.19 3.63 73.81
CA GLY A 257 -19.54 2.92 74.91
C GLY A 257 -20.22 3.19 76.26
N ALA A 258 -19.47 3.73 77.23
CA ALA A 258 -19.98 4.04 78.56
C ALA A 258 -21.16 5.04 78.58
N ARG A 259 -21.35 5.82 77.50
CA ARG A 259 -22.45 6.79 77.37
C ARG A 259 -23.72 6.19 76.76
N ALA A 260 -23.69 4.94 76.30
CA ALA A 260 -24.84 4.27 75.71
C ALA A 260 -26.05 4.22 76.66
N GLY A 261 -25.81 4.08 77.97
CA GLY A 261 -26.87 4.06 78.99
C GLY A 261 -27.65 5.37 79.13
N LEU A 262 -27.21 6.46 78.50
CA LEU A 262 -27.92 7.74 78.46
C LEU A 262 -28.94 7.83 77.30
N VAL A 263 -28.91 6.88 76.36
CA VAL A 263 -29.72 6.86 75.14
C VAL A 263 -30.60 5.61 75.13
N SER A 264 -31.92 5.77 74.91
CA SER A 264 -32.81 4.65 74.63
C SER A 264 -32.88 4.40 73.12
N PHE A 265 -32.57 3.20 72.68
CA PHE A 265 -32.57 2.80 71.27
C PHE A 265 -33.88 2.09 70.89
N GLU A 266 -34.54 2.56 69.85
CA GLU A 266 -35.79 2.00 69.30
C GLU A 266 -35.59 1.65 67.82
N PRO A 267 -35.29 0.38 67.49
CA PRO A 267 -35.11 -0.03 66.10
C PRO A 267 -36.44 0.08 65.33
N VAL A 268 -36.37 0.67 64.14
CA VAL A 268 -37.50 0.83 63.22
C VAL A 268 -37.12 0.24 61.87
N ASP A 269 -37.80 -0.81 61.46
CA ASP A 269 -37.54 -1.49 60.20
C ASP A 269 -37.76 -0.58 58.99
N GLY A 270 -36.89 -0.73 57.98
CA GLY A 270 -36.99 -0.01 56.71
C GLY A 270 -36.49 1.44 56.73
N LYS A 271 -36.13 2.02 57.88
CA LYS A 271 -35.51 3.36 57.94
C LYS A 271 -34.01 3.29 57.72
N ALA A 272 -33.49 4.03 56.75
CA ALA A 272 -32.04 4.16 56.53
C ALA A 272 -31.38 5.26 57.39
N ASP A 273 -32.20 6.08 58.07
CA ASP A 273 -31.76 7.22 58.87
C ASP A 273 -31.92 6.96 60.37
N VAL A 274 -31.09 7.64 61.17
CA VAL A 274 -31.17 7.69 62.62
C VAL A 274 -31.73 9.05 63.03
N ARG A 275 -32.77 9.02 63.87
CA ARG A 275 -33.38 10.18 64.50
C ARG A 275 -33.17 10.14 66.00
N ILE A 276 -32.49 11.15 66.54
CA ILE A 276 -32.27 11.35 67.97
C ILE A 276 -33.14 12.51 68.45
N VAL A 277 -33.97 12.27 69.47
CA VAL A 277 -34.80 13.28 70.12
C VAL A 277 -34.23 13.59 71.50
N CYS A 278 -33.99 14.87 71.76
CA CYS A 278 -33.48 15.42 73.02
C CYS A 278 -34.34 16.62 73.43
N ASP A 279 -35.28 16.44 74.36
CA ASP A 279 -36.27 17.44 74.78
C ASP A 279 -36.97 18.15 73.61
N GLN A 280 -36.55 19.37 73.26
CA GLN A 280 -37.09 20.19 72.18
C GLN A 280 -36.27 20.12 70.87
N THR A 281 -35.16 19.37 70.87
CA THR A 281 -34.26 19.26 69.72
C THR A 281 -34.37 17.89 69.08
N VAL A 282 -34.46 17.86 67.76
CA VAL A 282 -34.49 16.62 66.95
C VAL A 282 -33.33 16.67 65.98
N ILE A 283 -32.46 15.67 66.05
CA ILE A 283 -31.34 15.48 65.13
C ILE A 283 -31.67 14.28 64.27
N GLU A 284 -31.64 14.45 62.96
CA GLU A 284 -31.93 13.39 62.01
C GLU A 284 -30.81 13.32 60.97
N THR A 285 -30.34 12.11 60.69
CA THR A 285 -29.39 11.88 59.59
C THR A 285 -30.10 11.97 58.25
N ARG A 286 -29.37 12.36 57.20
CA ARG A 286 -29.85 12.36 55.81
C ARG A 286 -29.11 11.33 54.94
N LEU A 287 -28.92 10.13 55.48
CA LEU A 287 -28.26 9.02 54.82
C LEU A 287 -29.12 8.45 53.68
N ALA A 288 -30.45 8.43 53.82
CA ALA A 288 -31.35 8.00 52.74
C ALA A 288 -31.25 8.92 51.51
N ASP A 289 -31.30 10.24 51.72
CA ASP A 289 -31.17 11.26 50.66
C ASP A 289 -29.81 11.14 49.97
N TRP A 290 -28.74 11.02 50.77
CA TRP A 290 -27.39 10.87 50.25
C TRP A 290 -27.21 9.57 49.46
N ARG A 291 -27.76 8.44 49.95
CA ARG A 291 -27.75 7.16 49.24
C ARG A 291 -28.46 7.29 47.88
N SER A 292 -29.64 7.93 47.85
CA SER A 292 -30.38 8.15 46.60
C SER A 292 -29.61 9.04 45.63
N ALA A 293 -29.01 10.13 46.11
CA ALA A 293 -28.20 11.03 45.28
C ALA A 293 -26.96 10.31 44.72
N PHE A 294 -26.32 9.48 45.53
CA PHE A 294 -25.15 8.71 45.13
C PHE A 294 -25.49 7.60 44.11
N GLU A 295 -26.63 6.92 44.29
CA GLU A 295 -27.13 5.95 43.31
C GLU A 295 -27.47 6.60 41.97
N LYS A 296 -28.05 7.79 41.98
CA LYS A 296 -28.30 8.57 40.76
C LYS A 296 -27.01 9.01 40.06
N ALA A 297 -25.97 9.33 40.83
CA ALA A 297 -24.67 9.73 40.27
C ALA A 297 -23.88 8.56 39.64
N LEU A 298 -24.14 7.32 40.07
CA LEU A 298 -23.50 6.11 39.55
C LEU A 298 -24.32 5.38 38.47
N ALA A 299 -25.58 5.76 38.27
CA ALA A 299 -26.47 5.24 37.24
C ALA A 299 -26.00 5.62 35.82
#